data_AF-A0A916IFX7-F1
#
_entry.id   AF-A0A916IFX7-F1
#
_cell.length_a   1.000
_cell.length_b   1.000
_cell.length_c   1.000
_cell.angle_alpha   90.00
_cell.angle_beta   90.00
_cell.angle_gamma   90.00
#
_symmetry.space_group_name_H-M   'P 1'
#
loop_
_entity.id
_entity.type
_entity.pdbx_description
1 polymer ?
#
loop_
_entity_poly.entity_id
_entity_poly.type
_entity_poly.pdbx_seq_one_letter_code
_entity_poly.pdbx_strand_id
1 'polypeptide(L)'
;MRLVLFSSLLHAYLAARLLPAWSDQPLGLGLLAALLLASALLMPASMMARRLRSARHAELLSWAGFLFMGLFSSLFVLTLLRDAALLLAALATLLWPIGETLDAWAELSARAVPLVAIGVTLWGLWNARRTAAVVAVDVPIRGLPAALNGFRIAQISDVHVGPTIKHDYLDAIVRKVNRLEADMVAVTGDLVDGRVQDLAPHVAPLARLRSRHGTYFVTGNHEYYSGAAAWVGELRRLGLRVLLNEHVVLEHGGSRLLVAGVTDYSAHHFDAAQRSDPARALAGAPQDAAVRVLLAHQPRSAAAAQQAGYQLQLSGHTHGGQFWPWGFFVRFQQPFTAGLHRLHDLWVYTSRGTGYWGPPKRLFAPSEITLLRLVTALPGRG
;
A
#
# COMPACT_ATOMS: atom_id res chain seq x y z
N MET A 1 0.60 16.81 20.43
CA MET A 1 0.81 18.28 20.30
C MET A 1 1.54 18.65 19.02
N ARG A 2 2.72 18.09 18.70
CA ARG A 2 3.48 18.45 17.48
C ARG A 2 2.75 18.22 16.15
N LEU A 3 2.06 17.07 15.99
CA LEU A 3 1.37 16.73 14.73
C LEU A 3 0.13 17.61 14.45
N VAL A 4 -0.64 17.94 15.51
CA VAL A 4 -1.79 18.85 15.40
C VAL A 4 -1.31 20.25 15.04
N LEU A 5 -0.27 20.76 15.72
CA LEU A 5 0.31 22.06 15.39
C LEU A 5 0.79 22.12 13.94
N PHE A 6 1.52 21.10 13.48
CA PHE A 6 1.99 21.02 12.09
C PHE A 6 0.81 21.00 11.11
N SER A 7 -0.20 20.17 11.35
CA SER A 7 -1.43 20.15 10.54
C SER A 7 -2.11 21.52 10.48
N SER A 8 -2.26 22.20 11.63
CA SER A 8 -2.87 23.52 11.70
C SER A 8 -2.10 24.57 10.91
N LEU A 9 -0.76 24.55 10.95
CA LEU A 9 0.08 25.47 10.16
C LEU A 9 -0.12 25.25 8.65
N LEU A 10 -0.20 24.00 8.19
CA LEU A 10 -0.47 23.72 6.78
C LEU A 10 -1.88 24.14 6.35
N HIS A 11 -2.89 23.98 7.22
CA HIS A 11 -4.23 24.49 6.95
C HIS A 11 -4.27 26.02 6.94
N ALA A 12 -3.52 26.69 7.82
CA ALA A 12 -3.38 28.15 7.80
C ALA A 12 -2.70 28.64 6.51
N TYR A 13 -1.68 27.92 6.03
CA TYR A 13 -1.08 28.19 4.72
C TYR A 13 -2.12 28.05 3.59
N LEU A 14 -2.88 26.96 3.53
CA LEU A 14 -3.96 26.79 2.54
C LEU A 14 -4.98 27.92 2.60
N ALA A 15 -5.42 28.29 3.81
CA ALA A 15 -6.37 29.37 4.02
C ALA A 15 -5.83 30.71 3.49
N ALA A 16 -4.58 31.05 3.83
CA ALA A 16 -3.92 32.28 3.37
C ALA A 16 -3.74 32.33 1.85
N ARG A 17 -3.51 31.19 1.19
CA ARG A 17 -3.29 31.13 -0.26
C ARG A 17 -4.58 31.08 -1.08
N LEU A 18 -5.66 30.52 -0.54
CA LEU A 18 -6.88 30.24 -1.31
C LEU A 18 -8.06 31.13 -0.95
N LEU A 19 -8.30 31.47 0.33
CA LEU A 19 -9.49 32.22 0.75
C LEU A 19 -9.60 33.64 0.15
N PRO A 20 -8.52 34.44 0.02
CA PRO A 20 -8.64 35.81 -0.47
C PRO A 20 -9.31 35.94 -1.85
N ALA A 21 -9.09 34.95 -2.73
CA ALA A 21 -9.68 34.90 -4.07
C ALA A 21 -11.20 34.64 -4.08
N TRP A 22 -11.82 34.40 -2.93
CA TRP A 22 -13.26 34.21 -2.80
C TRP A 22 -13.94 35.34 -2.02
N SER A 23 -13.21 36.41 -1.68
CA SER A 23 -13.73 37.53 -0.87
C SER A 23 -14.95 38.23 -1.48
N ASP A 24 -15.07 38.21 -2.80
CA ASP A 24 -16.19 38.71 -3.59
C ASP A 24 -17.39 37.75 -3.65
N GLN A 25 -17.23 36.50 -3.20
CA GLN A 25 -18.24 35.44 -3.22
C GLN A 25 -18.46 34.86 -1.82
N PRO A 26 -19.29 35.51 -0.96
CA PRO A 26 -19.44 35.14 0.45
C PRO A 26 -19.79 33.67 0.69
N LEU A 27 -20.64 33.09 -0.17
CA LEU A 27 -21.01 31.68 -0.10
C LEU A 27 -19.79 30.77 -0.38
N GLY A 28 -19.05 31.04 -1.45
CA GLY A 28 -17.86 30.27 -1.82
C GLY A 28 -16.75 30.37 -0.76
N LEU A 29 -16.53 31.56 -0.23
CA LEU A 29 -15.62 31.81 0.90
C LEU A 29 -16.03 30.98 2.13
N GLY A 30 -17.30 31.05 2.52
CA GLY A 30 -17.85 30.32 3.67
C GLY A 30 -17.72 28.81 3.51
N LEU A 31 -18.03 28.28 2.32
CA LEU A 31 -17.90 26.85 2.02
C LEU A 31 -16.44 26.37 2.07
N LEU A 32 -15.50 27.12 1.47
CA LEU A 32 -14.09 26.77 1.50
C LEU A 32 -13.50 26.86 2.92
N ALA A 33 -13.86 27.90 3.68
CA ALA A 33 -13.43 28.04 5.07
C ALA A 33 -13.97 26.89 5.94
N ALA A 34 -15.25 26.53 5.80
CA ALA A 34 -15.85 25.41 6.50
C ALA A 34 -15.18 24.08 6.12
N LEU A 35 -14.84 23.88 4.85
CA LEU A 35 -14.14 22.69 4.37
C LEU A 35 -12.73 22.57 4.96
N LEU A 36 -11.97 23.67 5.00
CA LEU A 36 -10.63 23.69 5.62
C LEU A 36 -10.71 23.46 7.13
N LEU A 37 -11.69 24.05 7.82
CA LEU A 37 -11.91 23.84 9.25
C LEU A 37 -12.30 22.40 9.54
N ALA A 38 -13.24 21.83 8.78
CA ALA A 38 -13.65 20.43 8.91
C ALA A 38 -12.45 19.50 8.68
N SER A 39 -11.63 19.76 7.66
CA SER A 39 -10.39 19.03 7.41
C SER A 39 -9.43 19.07 8.62
N ALA A 40 -9.19 20.28 9.15
CA ALA A 40 -8.26 20.48 10.26
C ALA A 40 -8.69 19.76 11.55
N LEU A 41 -10.01 19.61 11.77
CA LEU A 41 -10.59 18.96 12.94
C LEU A 41 -10.73 17.44 12.77
N LEU A 42 -11.27 17.00 11.63
CA LEU A 42 -11.65 15.60 11.41
C LEU A 42 -10.43 14.70 11.16
N MET A 43 -9.38 15.21 10.51
CA MET A 43 -8.13 14.46 10.31
C MET A 43 -7.53 13.95 11.64
N PRO A 44 -7.16 14.81 12.62
CA PRO A 44 -6.63 14.34 13.90
C PRO A 44 -7.68 13.57 14.71
N ALA A 45 -8.96 13.95 14.66
CA ALA A 45 -10.02 13.23 15.37
C ALA A 45 -10.15 11.77 14.90
N SER A 46 -9.94 11.48 13.61
CA SER A 46 -9.99 10.11 13.07
C SER A 46 -8.92 9.18 13.64
N MET A 47 -7.76 9.72 14.04
CA MET A 47 -6.72 8.95 14.74
C MET A 47 -7.17 8.51 16.13
N MET A 48 -8.13 9.23 16.72
CA MET A 48 -8.73 8.94 18.02
C MET A 48 -10.01 8.09 17.91
N ALA A 49 -10.49 7.79 16.70
CA ALA A 49 -11.73 7.05 16.47
C ALA A 49 -11.76 5.70 17.19
N ARG A 50 -10.61 5.02 17.32
CA ARG A 50 -10.46 3.74 18.04
C ARG A 50 -10.75 3.83 19.55
N ARG A 51 -10.82 5.03 20.12
CA ARG A 51 -11.17 5.26 21.54
C ARG A 51 -12.68 5.37 21.76
N LEU A 52 -13.46 5.47 20.69
CA LEU A 52 -14.91 5.58 20.80
C LEU A 52 -15.51 4.23 21.17
N ARG A 53 -16.49 4.23 22.08
CA ARG A 53 -17.20 3.02 22.51
C ARG A 53 -18.14 2.48 21.43
N SER A 54 -18.65 3.35 20.56
CA SER A 54 -19.58 2.98 19.49
C SER A 54 -18.83 2.73 18.19
N ALA A 55 -18.90 1.49 17.70
CA ALA A 55 -18.25 1.08 16.45
C ALA A 55 -18.73 1.89 15.23
N ARG A 56 -20.03 2.20 15.14
CA ARG A 56 -20.60 3.01 14.06
C ARG A 56 -20.01 4.42 14.02
N HIS A 57 -19.90 5.09 15.18
CA HIS A 57 -19.36 6.44 15.26
C HIS A 57 -17.85 6.45 14.98
N ALA A 58 -17.12 5.43 15.44
CA ALA A 58 -15.71 5.24 15.09
C ALA A 58 -15.53 5.11 13.58
N GLU A 59 -16.36 4.29 12.93
CA GLU A 59 -16.31 4.08 11.49
C GLU A 59 -16.64 5.37 10.70
N LEU A 60 -17.71 6.07 11.06
CA LEU A 60 -18.08 7.35 10.42
C LEU A 60 -16.97 8.40 10.58
N LEU A 61 -16.37 8.51 11.77
CA LEU A 61 -15.28 9.44 12.04
C LEU A 61 -14.01 9.05 11.26
N SER A 62 -13.69 7.77 11.16
CA SER A 62 -12.58 7.28 10.34
C SER A 62 -12.81 7.59 8.86
N TRP A 63 -14.00 7.30 8.32
CA TRP A 63 -14.34 7.65 6.94
C TRP A 63 -14.19 9.14 6.66
N ALA A 64 -14.79 9.98 7.51
CA ALA A 64 -14.73 11.42 7.34
C ALA A 64 -13.27 11.92 7.37
N GLY A 65 -12.51 11.60 8.42
CA GLY A 65 -11.13 12.09 8.53
C GLY A 65 -10.20 11.53 7.46
N PHE A 66 -10.38 10.29 7.02
CA PHE A 66 -9.58 9.72 5.93
C PHE A 66 -9.92 10.35 4.57
N LEU A 67 -11.18 10.67 4.29
CA LEU A 67 -11.55 11.43 3.09
C LEU A 67 -10.96 12.83 3.13
N PHE A 68 -11.06 13.53 4.27
CA PHE A 68 -10.45 14.84 4.45
C PHE A 68 -8.92 14.79 4.35
N MET A 69 -8.27 13.74 4.83
CA MET A 69 -6.82 13.55 4.66
C MET A 69 -6.42 13.43 3.18
N GLY A 70 -7.19 12.68 2.39
CA GLY A 70 -6.99 12.57 0.94
C GLY A 70 -7.21 13.89 0.21
N LEU A 71 -8.25 14.64 0.60
CA LEU A 71 -8.59 15.96 0.04
C LEU A 71 -7.55 17.02 0.40
N PHE A 72 -7.17 17.08 1.68
CA PHE A 72 -6.12 17.96 2.19
C PHE A 72 -4.81 17.75 1.41
N SER A 73 -4.41 16.49 1.19
CA SER A 73 -3.23 16.22 0.38
C SER A 73 -3.37 16.76 -1.05
N SER A 74 -4.55 16.65 -1.69
CA SER A 74 -4.78 17.22 -3.03
C SER A 74 -4.66 18.75 -3.00
N LEU A 75 -5.32 19.40 -2.04
CA LEU A 75 -5.28 20.85 -1.85
C LEU A 75 -3.85 21.34 -1.64
N PHE A 76 -3.12 20.71 -0.72
CA PHE A 76 -1.75 21.07 -0.38
C PHE A 76 -0.83 20.98 -1.59
N VAL A 77 -0.82 19.84 -2.28
CA VAL A 77 0.06 19.63 -3.43
C VAL A 77 -0.29 20.58 -4.58
N LEU A 78 -1.58 20.74 -4.91
CA LEU A 78 -2.01 21.65 -5.98
C LEU A 78 -1.69 23.11 -5.64
N THR A 79 -1.80 23.52 -4.37
CA THR A 79 -1.43 24.87 -3.92
C THR A 79 0.08 25.08 -4.02
N LEU A 80 0.90 24.11 -3.63
CA LEU A 80 2.36 24.19 -3.80
C LEU A 80 2.77 24.28 -5.27
N LEU A 81 2.16 23.48 -6.15
CA LEU A 81 2.44 23.54 -7.59
C LEU A 81 2.00 24.87 -8.19
N ARG A 82 0.82 25.37 -7.79
CA ARG A 82 0.34 26.70 -8.16
C ARG A 82 1.35 27.76 -7.74
N ASP A 83 1.81 27.73 -6.50
CA ASP A 83 2.73 28.73 -5.97
C ASP A 83 4.09 28.68 -6.67
N ALA A 84 4.60 27.49 -6.99
CA ALA A 84 5.80 27.32 -7.78
C ALA A 84 5.64 27.86 -9.21
N ALA A 85 4.50 27.59 -9.87
CA ALA A 85 4.21 28.11 -11.20
C ALA A 85 4.09 29.64 -11.22
N LEU A 86 3.41 30.23 -10.21
CA LEU A 86 3.31 31.68 -10.06
C LEU A 86 4.68 32.31 -9.78
N LEU A 87 5.53 31.67 -8.98
CA LEU A 87 6.90 32.15 -8.74
C LEU A 87 7.72 32.14 -10.04
N LEU A 88 7.65 31.06 -10.83
CA LEU A 88 8.35 31.00 -12.13
C LEU A 88 7.82 32.06 -13.10
N ALA A 89 6.51 32.26 -13.16
CA ALA A 89 5.90 33.30 -13.98
C ALA A 89 6.30 34.71 -13.50
N ALA A 90 6.39 34.95 -12.19
CA ALA A 90 6.90 36.19 -11.61
C ALA A 90 8.37 36.43 -11.92
N LEU A 91 9.21 35.40 -11.96
CA LEU A 91 10.61 35.55 -12.41
C LEU A 91 10.69 35.85 -13.91
N ALA A 92 9.78 35.30 -14.72
CA ALA A 92 9.70 35.60 -16.14
C ALA A 92 9.31 37.07 -16.42
N THR A 93 8.61 37.75 -15.49
CA THR A 93 8.29 39.18 -15.66
C THR A 93 9.52 40.08 -15.72
N LEU A 94 10.66 39.62 -15.17
CA LEU A 94 11.95 40.32 -15.25
C LEU A 94 12.49 40.36 -16.69
N LEU A 95 12.06 39.43 -17.55
CA LEU A 95 12.49 39.31 -18.94
C LEU A 95 11.41 39.76 -19.93
N TRP A 96 10.13 39.61 -19.58
CA TRP A 96 8.99 39.97 -20.44
C TRP A 96 7.83 40.52 -19.62
N PRO A 97 7.25 41.68 -19.97
CA PRO A 97 6.19 42.30 -19.15
C PRO A 97 4.86 41.54 -19.26
N ILE A 98 4.64 40.57 -18.37
CA ILE A 98 3.38 39.79 -18.21
C ILE A 98 2.68 40.03 -16.86
N GLY A 99 2.92 41.18 -16.21
CA GLY A 99 2.50 41.46 -14.83
C GLY A 99 0.99 41.39 -14.58
N GLU A 100 0.16 42.09 -15.37
CA GLU A 100 -1.31 42.07 -15.20
C GLU A 100 -1.90 40.66 -15.41
N THR A 101 -1.31 39.90 -16.34
CA THR A 101 -1.68 38.50 -16.60
C THR A 101 -1.40 37.61 -15.39
N LEU A 102 -0.36 37.90 -14.61
CA LEU A 102 0.02 37.12 -13.43
C LEU A 102 -1.01 37.23 -12.30
N ASP A 103 -1.53 38.44 -12.04
CA ASP A 103 -2.55 38.66 -11.00
C ASP A 103 -3.87 37.96 -11.35
N ALA A 104 -4.30 38.06 -12.61
CA ALA A 104 -5.46 37.33 -13.11
C ALA A 104 -5.28 35.81 -12.99
N TRP A 105 -4.09 35.28 -13.32
CA TRP A 105 -3.78 33.87 -13.14
C TRP A 105 -3.75 33.46 -11.67
N ALA A 106 -3.24 34.31 -10.78
CA ALA A 106 -3.21 34.05 -9.35
C ALA A 106 -4.64 33.91 -8.80
N GLU A 107 -5.55 34.82 -9.13
CA GLU A 107 -6.95 34.77 -8.70
C GLU A 107 -7.66 33.54 -9.27
N LEU A 108 -7.58 33.33 -10.59
CA LEU A 108 -8.23 32.21 -11.27
C LEU A 108 -7.76 30.86 -10.73
N SER A 109 -6.44 30.69 -10.58
CA SER A 109 -5.86 29.45 -10.07
C SER A 109 -6.23 29.18 -8.60
N ALA A 110 -6.35 30.21 -7.76
CA ALA A 110 -6.79 30.06 -6.37
C ALA A 110 -8.25 29.57 -6.27
N ARG A 111 -9.12 30.02 -7.19
CA ARG A 111 -10.50 29.51 -7.30
C ARG A 111 -10.55 28.09 -7.89
N ALA A 112 -9.66 27.78 -8.85
CA ALA A 112 -9.62 26.48 -9.50
C ALA A 112 -9.11 25.36 -8.58
N VAL A 113 -8.11 25.63 -7.73
CA VAL A 113 -7.43 24.61 -6.90
C VAL A 113 -8.42 23.78 -6.05
N PRO A 114 -9.37 24.36 -5.28
CA PRO A 114 -10.34 23.57 -4.52
C PRO A 114 -11.20 22.65 -5.39
N LEU A 115 -11.66 23.14 -6.54
CA LEU A 115 -12.51 22.37 -7.46
C LEU A 115 -11.75 21.20 -8.07
N VAL A 116 -10.51 21.45 -8.52
CA VAL A 116 -9.62 20.41 -9.05
C VAL A 116 -9.24 19.41 -7.96
N ALA A 117 -8.96 19.88 -6.74
CA ALA A 117 -8.64 19.01 -5.60
C ALA A 117 -9.78 18.06 -5.25
N ILE A 118 -11.03 18.54 -5.26
CA ILE A 118 -12.22 17.69 -5.10
C ILE A 118 -12.28 16.67 -6.23
N GLY A 119 -12.17 17.09 -7.49
CA GLY A 119 -12.21 16.18 -8.65
C GLY A 119 -11.15 15.08 -8.60
N VAL A 120 -9.90 15.44 -8.32
CA VAL A 120 -8.78 14.49 -8.16
C VAL A 120 -9.01 13.54 -6.98
N THR A 121 -9.60 14.03 -5.88
CA THR A 121 -9.88 13.20 -4.70
C THR A 121 -11.00 12.22 -4.97
N LEU A 122 -12.09 12.63 -5.64
CA LEU A 122 -13.18 11.75 -6.06
C LEU A 122 -12.72 10.70 -7.07
N TRP A 123 -11.90 11.10 -8.05
CA TRP A 123 -11.26 10.16 -8.99
C TRP A 123 -10.36 9.16 -8.26
N GLY A 124 -9.57 9.63 -7.29
CA GLY A 124 -8.74 8.77 -6.47
C GLY A 124 -9.55 7.82 -5.59
N LEU A 125 -10.67 8.28 -5.04
CA LEU A 125 -11.61 7.46 -4.26
C LEU A 125 -12.23 6.36 -5.11
N TRP A 126 -12.70 6.69 -6.30
CA TRP A 126 -13.22 5.70 -7.24
C TRP A 126 -12.18 4.63 -7.56
N ASN A 127 -10.93 5.04 -7.83
CA ASN A 127 -9.81 4.13 -8.08
C ASN A 127 -9.42 3.28 -6.87
N ALA A 128 -9.57 3.79 -5.65
CA ALA A 128 -9.29 3.05 -4.43
C ALA A 128 -10.37 2.02 -4.08
N ARG A 129 -11.64 2.33 -4.41
CA ARG A 129 -12.81 1.51 -4.05
C ARG A 129 -13.17 0.45 -5.07
N ARG A 130 -12.76 0.59 -6.33
CA ARG A 130 -12.92 -0.49 -7.30
C ARG A 130 -12.06 -1.71 -6.90
N THR A 131 -12.54 -2.90 -7.23
CA THR A 131 -11.81 -4.14 -7.00
C THR A 131 -10.47 -4.10 -7.74
N ALA A 132 -9.38 -4.39 -7.03
CA ALA A 132 -8.02 -4.36 -7.55
C ALA A 132 -7.88 -5.11 -8.89
N ALA A 133 -7.13 -4.54 -9.83
CA ALA A 133 -6.90 -5.14 -11.15
C ALA A 133 -5.94 -6.33 -11.05
N VAL A 134 -5.99 -7.26 -12.01
CA VAL A 134 -4.95 -8.30 -12.10
C VAL A 134 -3.76 -7.72 -12.84
N VAL A 135 -2.57 -7.85 -12.28
CA VAL A 135 -1.31 -7.52 -12.94
C VAL A 135 -0.53 -8.82 -13.13
N ALA A 136 -0.32 -9.21 -14.39
CA ALA A 136 0.46 -10.41 -14.72
C ALA A 136 1.94 -10.05 -14.84
N VAL A 137 2.81 -10.82 -14.20
CA VAL A 137 4.25 -10.58 -14.17
C VAL A 137 5.00 -11.87 -14.42
N ASP A 138 5.80 -11.91 -15.48
CA ASP A 138 6.72 -13.02 -15.72
C ASP A 138 8.03 -12.77 -14.97
N VAL A 139 8.44 -13.74 -14.15
CA VAL A 139 9.68 -13.69 -13.37
C VAL A 139 10.68 -14.68 -13.96
N PRO A 140 11.73 -14.21 -14.66
CA PRO A 140 12.68 -15.08 -15.31
C PRO A 140 13.68 -15.68 -14.31
N ILE A 141 13.58 -16.97 -14.02
CA ILE A 141 14.48 -17.66 -13.09
C ILE A 141 15.57 -18.40 -13.88
N ARG A 142 16.84 -18.14 -13.54
CA ARG A 142 17.99 -18.84 -14.13
C ARG A 142 17.99 -20.29 -13.64
N GLY A 143 18.11 -21.25 -14.56
CA GLY A 143 18.10 -22.68 -14.23
C GLY A 143 16.74 -23.20 -13.77
N LEU A 144 15.64 -22.53 -14.10
CA LEU A 144 14.29 -22.98 -13.74
C LEU A 144 14.01 -24.38 -14.31
N PRO A 145 13.69 -25.40 -13.48
CA PRO A 145 13.27 -26.70 -13.97
C PRO A 145 12.03 -26.60 -14.85
N ALA A 146 11.95 -27.46 -15.87
CA ALA A 146 10.83 -27.47 -16.81
C ALA A 146 9.46 -27.62 -16.10
N ALA A 147 9.41 -28.40 -15.02
CA ALA A 147 8.20 -28.60 -14.22
C ALA A 147 7.71 -27.34 -13.51
N LEU A 148 8.60 -26.37 -13.21
CA LEU A 148 8.24 -25.10 -12.56
C LEU A 148 8.03 -23.96 -13.58
N ASN A 149 8.33 -24.18 -14.86
CA ASN A 149 8.05 -23.20 -15.89
C ASN A 149 6.53 -23.06 -16.08
N GLY A 150 6.03 -21.85 -15.84
CA GLY A 150 4.60 -21.56 -15.82
C GLY A 150 3.97 -21.61 -14.44
N PHE A 151 4.71 -21.93 -13.36
CA PHE A 151 4.17 -21.95 -12.00
C PHE A 151 3.60 -20.59 -11.61
N ARG A 152 2.34 -20.57 -11.18
CA ARG A 152 1.57 -19.35 -10.91
C ARG A 152 1.44 -19.05 -9.41
N ILE A 153 1.86 -17.86 -9.01
CA ILE A 153 1.67 -17.33 -7.66
C ILE A 153 0.71 -16.14 -7.72
N ALA A 154 -0.46 -16.27 -7.12
CA ALA A 154 -1.34 -15.12 -6.90
C ALA A 154 -0.93 -14.41 -5.60
N GLN A 155 -0.54 -13.15 -5.68
CA GLN A 155 -0.18 -12.32 -4.54
C GLN A 155 -1.30 -11.32 -4.26
N ILE A 156 -1.70 -11.25 -2.99
CA ILE A 156 -2.42 -10.11 -2.41
C ILE A 156 -1.59 -9.55 -1.25
N SER A 157 -1.67 -8.24 -1.04
CA SER A 157 -0.85 -7.53 -0.06
C SER A 157 -1.57 -6.27 0.41
N ASP A 158 -1.30 -5.77 1.60
CA ASP A 158 -1.72 -4.42 2.03
C ASP A 158 -3.23 -4.18 1.80
N VAL A 159 -4.05 -5.13 2.24
CA VAL A 159 -5.51 -5.05 2.07
C VAL A 159 -6.08 -4.05 3.07
N HIS A 160 -5.53 -3.97 4.28
CA HIS A 160 -6.00 -3.09 5.36
C HIS A 160 -7.50 -3.18 5.64
N VAL A 161 -8.01 -4.41 5.82
CA VAL A 161 -9.37 -4.62 6.36
C VAL A 161 -9.48 -3.87 7.69
N GLY A 162 -10.47 -3.01 7.82
CA GLY A 162 -10.47 -2.02 8.88
C GLY A 162 -11.74 -1.18 8.88
N PRO A 163 -11.67 0.12 9.23
CA PRO A 163 -12.84 0.99 9.26
C PRO A 163 -13.50 1.18 7.89
N THR A 164 -12.72 1.22 6.80
CA THR A 164 -13.25 1.58 5.47
C THR A 164 -13.22 0.41 4.48
N ILE A 165 -12.40 -0.61 4.70
CA ILE A 165 -12.36 -1.84 3.88
C ILE A 165 -12.94 -2.98 4.72
N LYS A 166 -13.95 -3.66 4.17
CA LYS A 166 -14.77 -4.64 4.89
C LYS A 166 -14.93 -5.93 4.07
N HIS A 167 -15.69 -6.86 4.62
CA HIS A 167 -16.02 -8.17 4.06
C HIS A 167 -16.19 -8.17 2.54
N ASP A 168 -17.09 -7.35 1.99
CA ASP A 168 -17.48 -7.43 0.58
C ASP A 168 -16.34 -7.09 -0.38
N TYR A 169 -15.46 -6.17 0.02
CA TYR A 169 -14.26 -5.87 -0.75
C TYR A 169 -13.34 -7.09 -0.79
N LEU A 170 -13.06 -7.68 0.37
CA LEU A 170 -12.20 -8.85 0.45
C LEU A 170 -12.80 -10.06 -0.25
N ASP A 171 -14.11 -10.26 -0.16
CA ASP A 171 -14.80 -11.32 -0.89
C ASP A 171 -14.70 -11.15 -2.41
N ALA A 172 -14.82 -9.91 -2.92
CA ALA A 172 -14.57 -9.63 -4.33
C ALA A 172 -13.11 -9.95 -4.74
N ILE A 173 -12.14 -9.64 -3.88
CA ILE A 173 -10.73 -10.00 -4.09
C ILE A 173 -10.54 -11.51 -4.11
N VAL A 174 -11.04 -12.24 -3.12
CA VAL A 174 -10.94 -13.71 -3.04
C VAL A 174 -11.56 -14.38 -4.26
N ARG A 175 -12.75 -13.95 -4.68
CA ARG A 175 -13.40 -14.45 -5.91
C ARG A 175 -12.54 -14.22 -7.14
N LYS A 176 -11.88 -13.06 -7.22
CA LYS A 176 -10.98 -12.73 -8.33
C LYS A 176 -9.69 -13.54 -8.31
N VAL A 177 -9.09 -13.74 -7.14
CA VAL A 177 -7.90 -14.61 -6.94
C VAL A 177 -8.21 -16.05 -7.34
N ASN A 178 -9.33 -16.60 -6.89
CA ASN A 178 -9.71 -17.98 -7.21
C ASN A 178 -9.91 -18.23 -8.72
N ARG A 179 -10.32 -17.21 -9.48
CA ARG A 179 -10.45 -17.29 -10.95
C ARG A 179 -9.10 -17.29 -11.68
N LEU A 180 -7.99 -17.00 -11.00
CA LEU A 180 -6.65 -17.03 -11.60
C LEU A 180 -6.08 -18.45 -11.66
N GLU A 181 -6.70 -19.40 -10.95
CA GLU A 181 -6.27 -20.81 -10.90
C GLU A 181 -4.77 -20.91 -10.58
N ALA A 182 -4.34 -20.16 -9.57
CA ALA A 182 -2.94 -20.11 -9.18
C ALA A 182 -2.51 -21.42 -8.49
N ASP A 183 -1.25 -21.80 -8.70
CA ASP A 183 -0.64 -22.92 -8.00
C ASP A 183 -0.49 -22.61 -6.52
N MET A 184 -0.25 -21.35 -6.15
CA MET A 184 -0.04 -20.88 -4.79
C MET A 184 -0.68 -19.49 -4.61
N VAL A 185 -1.18 -19.22 -3.40
CA VAL A 185 -1.53 -17.85 -2.99
C VAL A 185 -0.54 -17.34 -1.95
N ALA A 186 -0.01 -16.14 -2.15
CA ALA A 186 0.82 -15.41 -1.20
C ALA A 186 0.05 -14.20 -0.65
N VAL A 187 -0.04 -14.08 0.66
CA VAL A 187 -0.57 -12.91 1.36
C VAL A 187 0.59 -12.24 2.10
N THR A 188 1.10 -11.15 1.54
CA THR A 188 2.37 -10.55 1.99
C THR A 188 2.19 -9.40 2.98
N GLY A 189 1.45 -9.64 4.07
CA GLY A 189 1.32 -8.72 5.21
C GLY A 189 0.34 -7.56 5.02
N ASP A 190 0.15 -6.82 6.12
CA ASP A 190 -0.76 -5.66 6.26
C ASP A 190 -2.19 -5.97 5.77
N LEU A 191 -2.72 -7.08 6.28
CA LEU A 191 -4.07 -7.51 5.96
C LEU A 191 -5.12 -6.69 6.71
N VAL A 192 -4.80 -6.19 7.90
CA VAL A 192 -5.78 -5.65 8.87
C VAL A 192 -5.31 -4.42 9.64
N ASP A 193 -6.25 -3.53 9.99
CA ASP A 193 -6.02 -2.28 10.74
C ASP A 193 -6.71 -2.24 12.12
N GLY A 194 -6.97 -3.41 12.71
CA GLY A 194 -7.70 -3.52 13.97
C GLY A 194 -7.60 -4.92 14.58
N ARG A 195 -8.18 -5.12 15.77
CA ARG A 195 -8.08 -6.39 16.50
C ARG A 195 -8.98 -7.47 15.91
N VAL A 196 -8.61 -8.73 16.13
CA VAL A 196 -9.37 -9.91 15.70
C VAL A 196 -10.85 -9.82 16.11
N GLN A 197 -11.12 -9.48 17.37
CA GLN A 197 -12.49 -9.34 17.89
C GLN A 197 -13.38 -8.38 17.08
N ASP A 198 -12.79 -7.38 16.43
CA ASP A 198 -13.50 -6.34 15.70
C ASP A 198 -13.60 -6.67 14.20
N LEU A 199 -12.67 -7.48 13.67
CA LEU A 199 -12.47 -7.66 12.23
C LEU A 199 -12.54 -9.11 11.71
N ALA A 200 -12.59 -10.12 12.58
CA ALA A 200 -12.67 -11.54 12.18
C ALA A 200 -13.79 -11.83 11.15
N PRO A 201 -15.03 -11.31 11.31
CA PRO A 201 -16.08 -11.51 10.29
C PRO A 201 -15.74 -10.92 8.92
N HIS A 202 -14.93 -9.86 8.88
CA HIS A 202 -14.55 -9.19 7.64
C HIS A 202 -13.40 -9.89 6.91
N VAL A 203 -12.57 -10.66 7.61
CA VAL A 203 -11.50 -11.47 7.00
C VAL A 203 -11.92 -12.91 6.66
N ALA A 204 -13.11 -13.34 7.13
CA ALA A 204 -13.66 -14.67 6.88
C ALA A 204 -13.63 -15.14 5.41
N PRO A 205 -13.76 -14.27 4.38
CA PRO A 205 -13.62 -14.69 2.98
C PRO A 205 -12.30 -15.40 2.65
N LEU A 206 -11.21 -15.14 3.38
CA LEU A 206 -9.91 -15.77 3.13
C LEU A 206 -9.94 -17.28 3.24
N ALA A 207 -10.83 -17.85 4.07
CA ALA A 207 -11.02 -19.30 4.16
C ALA A 207 -11.51 -19.94 2.85
N ARG A 208 -11.98 -19.13 1.89
CA ARG A 208 -12.40 -19.59 0.56
C ARG A 208 -11.30 -19.48 -0.49
N LEU A 209 -10.09 -19.02 -0.15
CA LEU A 209 -8.96 -19.00 -1.09
C LEU A 209 -8.63 -20.43 -1.52
N ARG A 210 -8.44 -20.61 -2.83
CA ARG A 210 -8.13 -21.91 -3.45
C ARG A 210 -6.87 -21.79 -4.28
N SER A 211 -6.00 -22.77 -4.11
CA SER A 211 -4.79 -22.97 -4.91
C SER A 211 -4.36 -24.42 -4.78
N ARG A 212 -3.50 -24.87 -5.68
CA ARG A 212 -3.00 -26.25 -5.70
C ARG A 212 -2.14 -26.58 -4.48
N HIS A 213 -1.30 -25.64 -4.07
CA HIS A 213 -0.26 -25.81 -3.04
C HIS A 213 -0.55 -25.00 -1.77
N GLY A 214 -1.75 -24.46 -1.63
CA GLY A 214 -2.18 -23.74 -0.43
C GLY A 214 -1.91 -22.23 -0.44
N THR A 215 -2.29 -21.61 0.67
CA THR A 215 -2.21 -20.16 0.89
C THR A 215 -1.25 -19.85 2.02
N TYR A 216 -0.30 -18.96 1.76
CA TYR A 216 0.77 -18.60 2.67
C TYR A 216 0.66 -17.15 3.11
N PHE A 217 0.91 -16.89 4.38
CA PHE A 217 0.83 -15.56 4.96
C PHE A 217 2.13 -15.21 5.69
N VAL A 218 2.58 -13.96 5.55
CA VAL A 218 3.61 -13.34 6.40
C VAL A 218 3.07 -12.08 7.03
N THR A 219 3.58 -11.73 8.21
CA THR A 219 3.16 -10.52 8.91
C THR A 219 3.74 -9.26 8.25
N GLY A 220 2.93 -8.22 8.17
CA GLY A 220 3.36 -6.84 8.02
C GLY A 220 3.37 -6.11 9.36
N ASN A 221 3.73 -4.83 9.35
CA ASN A 221 3.81 -4.04 10.57
C ASN A 221 2.43 -3.80 11.21
N HIS A 222 1.35 -3.82 10.43
CA HIS A 222 0.00 -3.60 10.94
C HIS A 222 -0.56 -4.76 11.77
N GLU A 223 -0.11 -5.99 11.51
CA GLU A 223 -0.43 -7.12 12.40
C GLU A 223 0.15 -6.88 13.80
N TYR A 224 1.37 -6.34 13.91
CA TYR A 224 1.99 -6.01 15.21
C TYR A 224 1.28 -4.87 15.92
N TYR A 225 0.81 -3.84 15.19
CA TYR A 225 0.01 -2.76 15.77
C TYR A 225 -1.35 -3.25 16.27
N SER A 226 -1.84 -4.35 15.72
CA SER A 226 -3.19 -4.87 15.92
C SER A 226 -3.27 -6.12 16.81
N GLY A 227 -2.13 -6.62 17.29
CA GLY A 227 -2.01 -7.83 18.09
C GLY A 227 -1.64 -9.05 17.24
N ALA A 228 -0.37 -9.16 16.84
CA ALA A 228 0.10 -10.14 15.87
C ALA A 228 -0.22 -11.59 16.27
N ALA A 229 0.00 -11.96 17.53
CA ALA A 229 -0.23 -13.33 18.00
C ALA A 229 -1.69 -13.79 17.81
N ALA A 230 -2.66 -12.91 18.11
CA ALA A 230 -4.08 -13.20 17.92
C ALA A 230 -4.41 -13.34 16.42
N TRP A 231 -3.87 -12.45 15.58
CA TRP A 231 -4.05 -12.51 14.13
C TRP A 231 -3.43 -13.75 13.49
N VAL A 232 -2.23 -14.15 13.92
CA VAL A 232 -1.60 -15.41 13.48
C VAL A 232 -2.51 -16.60 13.82
N GLY A 233 -3.07 -16.64 15.02
CA GLY A 233 -4.02 -17.67 15.43
C GLY A 233 -5.28 -17.70 14.56
N GLU A 234 -5.89 -16.54 14.31
CA GLU A 234 -7.09 -16.43 13.48
C GLU A 234 -6.84 -16.81 12.03
N LEU A 235 -5.72 -16.39 11.43
CA LEU A 235 -5.39 -16.72 10.04
C LEU A 235 -5.11 -18.22 9.87
N ARG A 236 -4.46 -18.85 10.86
CA ARG A 236 -4.31 -20.31 10.90
C ARG A 236 -5.65 -21.01 11.01
N ARG A 237 -6.59 -20.50 11.83
CA ARG A 237 -7.97 -21.02 11.93
C ARG A 237 -8.72 -20.93 10.61
N LEU A 238 -8.47 -19.89 9.81
CA LEU A 238 -9.02 -19.72 8.46
C LEU A 238 -8.33 -20.59 7.41
N GLY A 239 -7.32 -21.38 7.77
CA GLY A 239 -6.64 -22.33 6.87
C GLY A 239 -5.41 -21.77 6.15
N LEU A 240 -4.93 -20.57 6.51
CA LEU A 240 -3.70 -20.01 5.94
C LEU A 240 -2.49 -20.54 6.70
N ARG A 241 -1.44 -20.90 5.96
CA ARG A 241 -0.15 -21.27 6.55
C ARG A 241 0.67 -20.01 6.80
N VAL A 242 0.68 -19.56 8.05
CA VAL A 242 1.45 -18.40 8.50
C VAL A 242 2.90 -18.80 8.73
N LEU A 243 3.83 -18.17 8.01
CA LEU A 243 5.27 -18.42 8.05
C LEU A 243 5.98 -17.31 8.84
N LEU A 244 6.71 -17.66 9.90
CA LEU A 244 7.37 -16.70 10.78
C LEU A 244 8.86 -17.06 10.92
N ASN A 245 9.67 -16.62 9.96
CA ASN A 245 11.05 -17.10 9.77
C ASN A 245 11.10 -18.63 9.60
N GLU A 246 10.20 -19.14 8.76
CA GLU A 246 9.99 -20.56 8.50
C GLU A 246 9.84 -20.80 7.00
N HIS A 247 10.00 -22.05 6.57
CA HIS A 247 9.80 -22.44 5.18
C HIS A 247 8.89 -23.65 5.04
N VAL A 248 8.49 -23.87 3.80
CA VAL A 248 7.78 -25.04 3.32
C VAL A 248 8.40 -25.46 2.00
N VAL A 249 8.28 -26.74 1.67
CA VAL A 249 8.72 -27.27 0.38
C VAL A 249 7.50 -27.77 -0.37
N LEU A 250 7.33 -27.27 -1.59
CA LEU A 250 6.24 -27.65 -2.49
C LEU A 250 6.80 -28.60 -3.55
N GLU A 251 6.17 -29.74 -3.70
CA GLU A 251 6.47 -30.71 -4.76
C GLU A 251 5.55 -30.43 -5.95
N HIS A 252 6.11 -29.93 -7.06
CA HIS A 252 5.36 -29.62 -8.27
C HIS A 252 6.00 -30.30 -9.47
N GLY A 253 5.29 -31.27 -10.06
CA GLY A 253 5.76 -31.98 -11.27
C GLY A 253 7.12 -32.66 -11.11
N GLY A 254 7.43 -33.17 -9.89
CA GLY A 254 8.72 -33.80 -9.58
C GLY A 254 9.87 -32.82 -9.29
N SER A 255 9.59 -31.51 -9.20
CA SER A 255 10.55 -30.49 -8.78
C SER A 255 10.14 -29.84 -7.46
N ARG A 256 11.14 -29.51 -6.64
CA ARG A 256 10.96 -28.83 -5.36
C ARG A 256 11.04 -27.31 -5.50
N LEU A 257 9.99 -26.62 -5.07
CA LEU A 257 9.95 -25.18 -4.86
C LEU A 257 9.91 -24.90 -3.35
N LEU A 258 10.94 -24.27 -2.82
CA LEU A 258 10.96 -23.81 -1.44
C LEU A 258 10.30 -22.44 -1.33
N VAL A 259 9.34 -22.32 -0.42
CA VAL A 259 8.69 -21.06 -0.09
C VAL A 259 8.97 -20.77 1.37
N ALA A 260 9.74 -19.71 1.63
CA ALA A 260 10.00 -19.21 2.96
C ALA A 260 9.17 -17.96 3.24
N GLY A 261 8.92 -17.69 4.51
CA GLY A 261 8.34 -16.43 4.96
C GLY A 261 9.02 -15.91 6.21
N VAL A 262 9.26 -14.61 6.25
CA VAL A 262 9.84 -13.91 7.40
C VAL A 262 8.79 -13.01 8.05
N THR A 263 9.00 -12.71 9.32
CA THR A 263 8.22 -11.68 10.02
C THR A 263 8.46 -10.29 9.40
N ASP A 264 7.59 -9.33 9.74
CA ASP A 264 7.83 -7.93 9.36
C ASP A 264 9.24 -7.46 9.77
N TYR A 265 9.87 -6.66 8.92
CA TYR A 265 11.24 -6.18 9.14
C TYR A 265 11.38 -5.43 10.47
N SER A 266 10.34 -4.69 10.87
CA SER A 266 10.28 -3.91 12.10
C SER A 266 9.68 -4.67 13.29
N ALA A 267 9.32 -5.95 13.14
CA ALA A 267 8.74 -6.79 14.19
C ALA A 267 9.59 -6.84 15.47
N HIS A 268 10.92 -6.76 15.35
CA HIS A 268 11.85 -6.78 16.48
C HIS A 268 11.68 -5.62 17.48
N HIS A 269 11.00 -4.54 17.09
CA HIS A 269 10.63 -3.45 18.00
C HIS A 269 9.44 -3.80 18.91
N PHE A 270 8.65 -4.82 18.55
CA PHE A 270 7.54 -5.35 19.33
C PHE A 270 7.95 -6.60 20.11
N ASP A 271 8.71 -7.48 19.46
CA ASP A 271 9.22 -8.72 20.03
C ASP A 271 10.58 -9.04 19.39
N ALA A 272 11.66 -8.93 20.17
CA ALA A 272 13.02 -9.15 19.69
C ALA A 272 13.23 -10.55 19.09
N ALA A 273 12.49 -11.57 19.54
CA ALA A 273 12.57 -12.93 19.01
C ALA A 273 11.98 -13.06 17.59
N GLN A 274 11.17 -12.08 17.17
CA GLN A 274 10.53 -12.00 15.86
C GLN A 274 11.28 -11.10 14.88
N ARG A 275 12.59 -10.88 15.05
CA ARG A 275 13.40 -10.22 14.02
C ARG A 275 13.26 -10.96 12.69
N SER A 276 12.98 -10.24 11.61
CA SER A 276 13.00 -10.77 10.24
C SER A 276 14.37 -11.37 9.94
N ASP A 277 14.39 -12.65 9.58
CA ASP A 277 15.64 -13.39 9.35
C ASP A 277 15.50 -14.37 8.18
N PRO A 278 15.84 -13.92 6.95
CA PRO A 278 15.79 -14.78 5.76
C PRO A 278 16.70 -16.01 5.83
N ALA A 279 17.82 -15.94 6.55
CA ALA A 279 18.75 -17.05 6.70
C ALA A 279 18.18 -18.12 7.64
N ARG A 280 17.65 -17.70 8.79
CA ARG A 280 16.95 -18.59 9.73
C ARG A 280 15.74 -19.27 9.09
N ALA A 281 15.03 -18.58 8.19
CA ALA A 281 13.90 -19.18 7.49
C ALA A 281 14.29 -20.42 6.65
N LEU A 282 15.58 -20.57 6.28
CA LEU A 282 16.12 -21.75 5.59
C LEU A 282 16.70 -22.81 6.55
N ALA A 283 16.63 -22.62 7.87
CA ALA A 283 17.18 -23.60 8.80
C ALA A 283 16.49 -24.97 8.63
N GLY A 284 17.29 -26.01 8.35
CA GLY A 284 16.78 -27.37 8.08
C GLY A 284 16.16 -27.56 6.69
N ALA A 285 16.22 -26.56 5.81
CA ALA A 285 15.72 -26.69 4.44
C ALA A 285 16.56 -27.67 3.61
N PRO A 286 15.93 -28.44 2.71
CA PRO A 286 16.68 -29.30 1.81
C PRO A 286 17.53 -28.46 0.83
N GLN A 287 18.78 -28.87 0.65
CA GLN A 287 19.73 -28.14 -0.19
C GLN A 287 19.40 -28.25 -1.68
N ASP A 288 18.68 -29.30 -2.09
CA ASP A 288 18.32 -29.62 -3.48
C ASP A 288 17.05 -28.90 -3.99
N ALA A 289 16.48 -27.96 -3.23
CA ALA A 289 15.37 -27.14 -3.70
C ALA A 289 15.81 -26.28 -4.90
N ALA A 290 15.21 -26.53 -6.06
CA ALA A 290 15.61 -25.93 -7.32
C ALA A 290 15.33 -24.43 -7.39
N VAL A 291 14.28 -23.97 -6.69
CA VAL A 291 13.91 -22.56 -6.59
C VAL A 291 13.53 -22.23 -5.16
N ARG A 292 13.97 -21.06 -4.67
CA ARG A 292 13.71 -20.51 -3.35
C ARG A 292 13.03 -19.15 -3.48
N VAL A 293 11.79 -19.07 -3.01
CA VAL A 293 10.96 -17.86 -2.98
C VAL A 293 10.82 -17.40 -1.53
N LEU A 294 11.05 -16.12 -1.28
CA LEU A 294 10.82 -15.49 0.01
C LEU A 294 9.56 -14.62 -0.02
N LEU A 295 8.68 -14.81 0.95
CA LEU A 295 7.60 -13.88 1.29
C LEU A 295 8.11 -12.95 2.39
N ALA A 296 8.14 -11.65 2.13
CA ALA A 296 8.57 -10.65 3.10
C ALA A 296 7.77 -9.39 2.89
N HIS A 297 7.04 -8.90 3.90
CA HIS A 297 6.19 -7.74 3.73
C HIS A 297 6.97 -6.49 3.25
N GLN A 298 8.11 -6.17 3.87
CA GLN A 298 8.93 -5.03 3.47
C GLN A 298 10.01 -5.40 2.45
N PRO A 299 10.22 -4.60 1.39
CA PRO A 299 11.33 -4.76 0.45
C PRO A 299 12.72 -4.71 1.12
N ARG A 300 12.84 -4.14 2.32
CA ARG A 300 14.09 -4.06 3.10
C ARG A 300 14.74 -5.40 3.42
N SER A 301 14.00 -6.50 3.39
CA SER A 301 14.58 -7.84 3.58
C SER A 301 15.41 -8.31 2.37
N ALA A 302 15.40 -7.60 1.23
CA ALA A 302 16.00 -8.04 -0.02
C ALA A 302 17.51 -8.29 0.06
N ALA A 303 18.27 -7.45 0.78
CA ALA A 303 19.71 -7.66 0.91
C ALA A 303 20.04 -8.97 1.64
N ALA A 304 19.37 -9.23 2.77
CA ALA A 304 19.54 -10.48 3.52
C ALA A 304 18.99 -11.69 2.74
N ALA A 305 17.91 -11.52 1.99
CA ALA A 305 17.37 -12.55 1.11
C ALA A 305 18.34 -12.92 -0.02
N GLN A 306 18.97 -11.92 -0.65
CA GLN A 306 19.96 -12.14 -1.69
C GLN A 306 21.17 -12.91 -1.12
N GLN A 307 21.65 -12.54 0.06
CA GLN A 307 22.75 -13.24 0.75
C GLN A 307 22.39 -14.68 1.13
N ALA A 308 21.14 -14.95 1.51
CA ALA A 308 20.65 -16.30 1.81
C ALA A 308 20.38 -17.14 0.55
N GLY A 309 20.57 -16.58 -0.65
CA GLY A 309 20.46 -17.29 -1.92
C GLY A 309 19.03 -17.52 -2.40
N TYR A 310 18.08 -16.66 -2.02
CA TYR A 310 16.75 -16.66 -2.64
C TYR A 310 16.81 -16.14 -4.08
N GLN A 311 15.95 -16.65 -4.97
CA GLN A 311 15.87 -16.17 -6.37
C GLN A 311 14.69 -15.21 -6.60
N LEU A 312 13.68 -15.23 -5.73
CA LEU A 312 12.54 -14.31 -5.79
C LEU A 312 12.11 -13.90 -4.38
N GLN A 313 11.89 -12.61 -4.16
CA GLN A 313 11.20 -12.06 -2.99
C GLN A 313 9.90 -11.39 -3.42
N LEU A 314 8.81 -11.68 -2.72
CA LEU A 314 7.51 -11.03 -2.87
C LEU A 314 7.26 -10.11 -1.67
N SER A 315 7.02 -8.84 -1.95
CA SER A 315 6.82 -7.79 -0.95
C SER A 315 5.63 -6.88 -1.26
N GLY A 316 5.23 -6.11 -0.24
CA GLY A 316 4.20 -5.06 -0.29
C GLY A 316 4.72 -3.79 0.38
N HIS A 317 4.00 -3.30 1.39
CA HIS A 317 4.35 -2.22 2.33
C HIS A 317 4.37 -0.80 1.75
N THR A 318 4.81 -0.65 0.51
CA THR A 318 5.06 0.67 -0.09
C THR A 318 3.79 1.32 -0.63
N HIS A 319 2.75 0.54 -0.91
CA HIS A 319 1.57 0.91 -1.68
C HIS A 319 1.86 1.55 -3.05
N GLY A 320 3.10 1.44 -3.56
CA GLY A 320 3.58 2.26 -4.67
C GLY A 320 3.47 3.78 -4.41
N GLY A 321 3.48 4.20 -3.15
CA GLY A 321 3.24 5.59 -2.72
C GLY A 321 1.77 5.99 -2.58
N GLN A 322 0.83 5.08 -2.85
CA GLN A 322 -0.64 5.21 -2.83
C GLN A 322 -1.26 6.33 -3.68
N PHE A 323 -0.76 7.56 -3.63
CA PHE A 323 -1.16 8.65 -4.49
C PHE A 323 0.00 9.62 -4.70
N TRP A 324 0.14 10.11 -5.93
CA TRP A 324 1.15 11.11 -6.28
C TRP A 324 1.03 12.36 -5.40
N PRO A 325 2.15 12.99 -4.96
CA PRO A 325 3.56 12.70 -5.29
C PRO A 325 4.28 11.80 -4.28
N TRP A 326 3.56 11.20 -3.31
CA TRP A 326 4.19 10.63 -2.11
C TRP A 326 5.12 9.43 -2.40
N GLY A 327 4.96 8.76 -3.54
CA GLY A 327 5.87 7.71 -4.01
C GLY A 327 7.33 8.15 -4.18
N PHE A 328 7.60 9.45 -4.40
CA PHE A 328 8.99 9.94 -4.46
C PHE A 328 9.70 9.82 -3.11
N PHE A 329 8.95 9.95 -2.00
CA PHE A 329 9.52 9.89 -0.65
C PHE A 329 9.72 8.47 -0.13
N VAL A 330 8.95 7.49 -0.66
CA VAL A 330 9.09 6.08 -0.29
C VAL A 330 10.51 5.57 -0.52
N ARG A 331 11.18 6.06 -1.57
CA ARG A 331 12.55 5.67 -1.94
C ARG A 331 13.61 6.02 -0.89
N PHE A 332 13.32 6.95 0.02
CA PHE A 332 14.24 7.28 1.12
C PHE A 332 14.20 6.25 2.25
N GLN A 333 13.18 5.39 2.29
CA GLN A 333 12.98 4.41 3.36
C GLN A 333 12.98 2.97 2.85
N GLN A 334 12.64 2.76 1.57
CA GLN A 334 12.46 1.45 0.97
C GLN A 334 13.26 1.36 -0.35
N PRO A 335 14.04 0.28 -0.56
CA PRO A 335 14.91 0.16 -1.74
C PRO A 335 14.13 0.03 -3.06
N PHE A 336 12.93 -0.55 -3.01
CA PHE A 336 12.10 -0.83 -4.19
C PHE A 336 10.67 -0.37 -3.96
N THR A 337 10.18 0.59 -4.75
CA THR A 337 8.85 1.19 -4.56
C THR A 337 7.71 0.34 -5.11
N ALA A 338 7.81 -0.19 -6.33
CA ALA A 338 6.75 -0.99 -6.95
C ALA A 338 7.27 -1.73 -8.20
N GLY A 339 6.68 -2.87 -8.54
CA GLY A 339 7.02 -3.66 -9.73
C GLY A 339 8.18 -4.63 -9.49
N LEU A 340 8.67 -5.23 -10.59
CA LEU A 340 9.74 -6.23 -10.57
C LEU A 340 11.10 -5.55 -10.73
N HIS A 341 12.01 -5.81 -9.79
CA HIS A 341 13.38 -5.27 -9.74
C HIS A 341 14.40 -6.38 -9.57
N ARG A 342 15.63 -6.12 -10.01
CA ARG A 342 16.75 -7.06 -9.87
C ARG A 342 17.73 -6.55 -8.82
N LEU A 343 18.12 -7.42 -7.89
CA LEU A 343 19.21 -7.21 -6.93
C LEU A 343 20.18 -8.38 -7.06
N HIS A 344 21.25 -8.21 -7.86
CA HIS A 344 22.14 -9.30 -8.25
C HIS A 344 21.34 -10.48 -8.84
N ASP A 345 21.39 -11.66 -8.22
CA ASP A 345 20.65 -12.84 -8.67
C ASP A 345 19.22 -12.96 -8.10
N LEU A 346 18.82 -12.05 -7.21
CA LEU A 346 17.48 -12.01 -6.61
C LEU A 346 16.54 -11.11 -7.43
N TRP A 347 15.37 -11.61 -7.79
CA TRP A 347 14.24 -10.77 -8.17
C TRP A 347 13.49 -10.29 -6.95
N VAL A 348 13.10 -9.02 -6.92
CA VAL A 348 12.24 -8.44 -5.88
C VAL A 348 11.01 -7.88 -6.58
N TYR A 349 9.85 -8.44 -6.27
CA TYR A 349 8.59 -7.87 -6.69
C TYR A 349 7.93 -7.14 -5.53
N THR A 350 7.75 -5.83 -5.68
CA THR A 350 7.04 -5.00 -4.69
C THR A 350 5.64 -4.69 -5.21
N SER A 351 4.62 -5.21 -4.53
CA SER A 351 3.25 -4.92 -4.87
C SER A 351 2.87 -3.48 -4.50
N ARG A 352 1.98 -2.88 -5.30
CA ARG A 352 1.34 -1.59 -4.99
C ARG A 352 0.23 -1.71 -3.94
N GLY A 353 -0.03 -2.91 -3.43
CA GLY A 353 -1.08 -3.22 -2.48
C GLY A 353 -2.43 -3.45 -3.15
N THR A 354 -3.18 -4.37 -2.58
CA THR A 354 -4.51 -4.78 -3.02
C THR A 354 -5.60 -3.86 -2.49
N GLY A 355 -5.46 -3.36 -1.26
CA GLY A 355 -6.37 -2.38 -0.65
C GLY A 355 -5.83 -0.96 -0.70
N TYR A 356 -5.97 -0.22 0.39
CA TYR A 356 -5.34 1.08 0.62
C TYR A 356 -5.25 1.30 2.14
N TRP A 357 -4.24 2.06 2.58
CA TRP A 357 -4.06 2.40 3.99
C TRP A 357 -4.43 3.86 4.23
N GLY A 358 -5.23 4.15 5.25
CA GLY A 358 -5.64 5.51 5.62
C GLY A 358 -6.61 6.14 4.61
N PRO A 359 -6.22 7.19 3.85
CA PRO A 359 -7.15 7.90 2.98
C PRO A 359 -7.57 6.98 1.82
N PRO A 360 -8.88 6.77 1.57
CA PRO A 360 -9.38 5.95 0.48
C PRO A 360 -9.18 6.67 -0.85
N LYS A 361 -7.94 6.77 -1.31
CA LYS A 361 -7.53 7.53 -2.47
C LYS A 361 -6.33 6.85 -3.13
N ARG A 362 -6.46 6.50 -4.41
CA ARG A 362 -5.34 6.01 -5.24
C ARG A 362 -5.18 6.84 -6.52
N LEU A 363 -4.00 7.42 -6.72
CA LEU A 363 -3.70 8.27 -7.89
C LEU A 363 -2.32 7.93 -8.47
N PHE A 364 -2.28 7.53 -9.74
CA PHE A 364 -1.07 6.99 -10.40
C PHE A 364 -0.42 5.82 -9.63
N ALA A 365 -1.21 5.18 -8.78
CA ALA A 365 -0.85 4.02 -8.00
C ALA A 365 -2.02 3.05 -7.85
N PRO A 366 -2.50 2.46 -8.97
CA PRO A 366 -3.63 1.55 -8.93
C PRO A 366 -3.35 0.38 -7.99
N SER A 367 -4.38 -0.10 -7.30
CA SER A 367 -4.30 -1.34 -6.53
C SER A 367 -4.23 -2.54 -7.45
N GLU A 368 -3.63 -3.61 -6.96
CA GLU A 368 -3.41 -4.82 -7.75
C GLU A 368 -3.59 -6.11 -6.95
N ILE A 369 -3.99 -7.14 -7.68
CA ILE A 369 -3.77 -8.55 -7.38
C ILE A 369 -2.71 -8.99 -8.38
N THR A 370 -1.56 -9.47 -7.93
CA THR A 370 -0.49 -9.82 -8.85
C THR A 370 -0.56 -11.30 -9.16
N LEU A 371 -0.53 -11.68 -10.44
CA LEU A 371 -0.32 -13.04 -10.89
C LEU A 371 1.12 -13.16 -11.39
N LEU A 372 2.01 -13.66 -10.55
CA LEU A 372 3.39 -13.93 -10.94
C LEU A 372 3.47 -15.30 -11.59
N ARG A 373 4.21 -15.39 -12.69
CA ARG A 373 4.52 -16.65 -13.36
C ARG A 373 6.02 -16.84 -13.43
N LEU A 374 6.50 -17.95 -12.88
CA LEU A 374 7.92 -18.31 -13.02
C LEU A 374 8.15 -18.74 -14.48
N VAL A 375 9.14 -18.14 -15.15
CA VAL A 375 9.50 -18.48 -16.53
C VAL A 375 10.99 -18.77 -16.64
N THR A 376 11.38 -19.63 -17.56
CA THR A 376 12.81 -19.88 -17.83
C THR A 376 13.48 -18.60 -18.33
N ALA A 377 14.58 -18.20 -17.70
CA ALA A 377 15.36 -17.07 -18.19
C ALA A 377 15.97 -17.36 -19.58
N LEU A 378 15.80 -16.45 -20.54
CA LEU A 378 16.43 -16.57 -21.85
C LEU A 378 17.95 -16.30 -21.73
N PRO A 379 18.80 -17.00 -22.50
CA PRO A 379 20.23 -16.70 -22.56
C PRO A 379 20.47 -15.22 -22.92
N GLY A 380 21.24 -14.49 -22.10
CA GLY A 380 21.69 -13.12 -22.42
C GLY A 380 20.89 -11.95 -21.80
N ARG A 381 19.88 -12.20 -20.97
CA ARG A 381 19.24 -11.16 -20.13
C ARG A 381 19.38 -11.57 -18.65
N GLY A 382 20.54 -11.25 -18.06
CA GLY A 382 20.88 -11.49 -16.66
C GLY A 382 20.64 -10.28 -15.78
#